data_AF-A0A7V9HQ76-F1
#
_entry.id   AF-A0A7V9HQ76-F1
#
_cell.length_a   1.000
_cell.length_b   1.000
_cell.length_c   1.000
_cell.angle_alpha   90.00
_cell.angle_beta   90.00
_cell.angle_gamma   90.00
#
_symmetry.space_group_name_H-M   'P 1'
#
loop_
_entity.id
_entity.type
_entity.pdbx_description
1 polymer ?
#
loop_
_entity_poly.entity_id
_entity_poly.type
_entity_poly.pdbx_seq_one_letter_code
_entity_poly.pdbx_strand_id
1 'polypeptide(L)'
;VVVIAAGLGVSFLILCLIYWAVPKGHLPWRGIWPGALFMSIGGGLANVIFPVYLVNISSIGEFGRIVSFVLVALLWFYALALGLLAGGVINALRYELHDTGTLRGTQPETVPEAERPTEVSAE
;
A
#
# COMPACT_ATOMS: atom_id res chain seq x y z
N VAL A 1 -8.84 18.88 -17.26
CA VAL A 1 -9.74 17.85 -16.70
C VAL A 1 -9.51 16.49 -17.35
N VAL A 2 -9.67 16.36 -18.68
CA VAL A 2 -9.51 15.08 -19.40
C VAL A 2 -8.15 14.40 -19.14
N VAL A 3 -7.04 15.15 -19.25
CA VAL A 3 -5.69 14.60 -19.01
C VAL A 3 -5.50 14.10 -17.57
N ILE A 4 -6.04 14.81 -16.58
CA ILE A 4 -5.95 14.43 -15.17
C ILE A 4 -6.74 13.14 -14.93
N ALA A 5 -7.97 13.08 -15.46
CA ALA A 5 -8.80 11.89 -15.35
C ALA A 5 -8.16 10.68 -16.04
N ALA A 6 -7.58 10.86 -17.23
CA ALA A 6 -6.85 9.81 -17.94
C ALA A 6 -5.62 9.35 -17.15
N GLY A 7 -4.82 10.28 -16.61
CA GLY A 7 -3.66 9.96 -15.77
C GLY A 7 -4.05 9.16 -14.53
N LEU A 8 -5.07 9.61 -13.80
CA LEU A 8 -5.60 8.89 -12.64
C LEU A 8 -6.11 7.50 -13.01
N GLY A 9 -6.83 7.37 -14.13
CA GLY A 9 -7.32 6.09 -14.63
C GLY A 9 -6.18 5.12 -14.97
N VAL A 10 -5.15 5.59 -15.67
CA VAL A 10 -3.96 4.77 -15.99
C VAL A 10 -3.21 4.37 -14.73
N SER A 11 -2.97 5.31 -13.80
CA SER A 11 -2.33 4.99 -12.52
C SER A 11 -3.13 3.97 -11.71
N PHE A 12 -4.45 4.12 -11.65
CA PHE A 12 -5.34 3.17 -11.01
C PHE A 12 -5.23 1.76 -11.61
N LEU A 13 -5.23 1.64 -12.94
CA LEU A 13 -5.08 0.36 -13.63
C LEU A 13 -3.72 -0.29 -13.34
N ILE A 14 -2.63 0.49 -13.37
CA ILE A 14 -1.29 0.01 -13.03
C ILE A 14 -1.24 -0.46 -11.57
N LEU A 15 -1.82 0.29 -10.64
CA LEU A 15 -1.86 -0.07 -9.22
C LEU A 15 -2.69 -1.34 -8.97
N CYS A 16 -3.82 -1.50 -9.67
CA CYS A 16 -4.58 -2.75 -9.66
C CYS A 16 -3.73 -3.92 -10.15
N LEU A 17 -2.94 -3.75 -11.21
CA LEU A 17 -2.05 -4.77 -11.73
C LEU A 17 -0.95 -5.12 -10.71
N ILE A 18 -0.34 -4.12 -10.05
CA ILE A 18 0.67 -4.34 -9.01
C ILE A 18 0.09 -5.16 -7.86
N TYR A 19 -1.07 -4.76 -7.33
CA TYR A 19 -1.72 -5.49 -6.23
C TYR A 19 -2.28 -6.85 -6.64
N TRP A 20 -2.45 -7.11 -7.93
CA TRP A 20 -2.81 -8.43 -8.44
C TRP A 20 -1.60 -9.35 -8.61
N ALA A 21 -0.48 -8.84 -9.13
CA ALA A 21 0.67 -9.65 -9.53
C ALA A 21 1.67 -9.95 -8.39
N VAL A 22 1.80 -9.06 -7.42
CA VAL A 22 2.78 -9.18 -6.34
C VAL A 22 2.42 -10.22 -5.26
N PRO A 23 1.15 -10.38 -4.83
CA PRO A 23 0.80 -11.33 -3.77
C PRO A 23 1.08 -12.78 -4.14
N LYS A 24 1.52 -13.58 -3.16
CA LYS A 24 1.77 -15.04 -3.32
C LYS A 24 0.50 -15.90 -3.42
N GLY A 25 -0.68 -15.28 -3.43
CA GLY A 25 -1.98 -15.95 -3.52
C GLY A 25 -2.95 -15.10 -4.33
N HIS A 26 -3.90 -15.76 -5.01
CA HIS A 26 -4.82 -15.06 -5.91
C HIS A 26 -5.85 -14.28 -5.09
N LEU A 27 -5.80 -12.94 -5.12
CA LEU A 27 -6.86 -12.13 -4.54
C LEU A 27 -8.00 -11.94 -5.57
N PRO A 28 -9.27 -12.07 -5.16
CA PRO A 28 -10.39 -11.71 -6.01
C PRO A 28 -10.33 -10.21 -6.31
N TRP A 29 -10.82 -9.80 -7.49
CA TRP A 29 -10.81 -8.40 -7.94
C TRP A 29 -11.37 -7.40 -6.91
N ARG A 30 -12.34 -7.83 -6.10
CA ARG A 30 -12.95 -7.05 -5.02
C ARG A 30 -11.98 -6.69 -3.88
N GLY A 31 -10.89 -7.45 -3.72
CA GLY A 31 -9.84 -7.21 -2.72
C GLY A 31 -8.73 -6.27 -3.19
N ILE A 32 -8.72 -5.85 -4.46
CA ILE A 32 -7.57 -5.18 -5.09
C ILE A 32 -7.82 -3.68 -5.29
N TRP A 33 -8.99 -3.34 -5.83
CA TRP A 33 -9.32 -1.99 -6.25
C TRP A 33 -9.33 -0.91 -5.13
N PRO A 34 -9.66 -1.19 -3.85
CA PRO A 34 -9.77 -0.14 -2.83
C PRO A 34 -8.43 0.55 -2.55
N GLY A 35 -7.36 -0.23 -2.35
CA GLY A 35 -6.01 0.26 -2.15
C GLY A 35 -5.43 0.92 -3.40
N ALA A 36 -5.80 0.42 -4.60
CA ALA A 36 -5.41 1.05 -5.86
C ALA A 36 -6.07 2.43 -6.03
N LEU A 37 -7.34 2.56 -5.63
CA LEU A 37 -8.05 3.84 -5.65
C LEU A 37 -7.44 4.83 -4.66
N PHE A 38 -7.15 4.37 -3.43
CA PHE A 38 -6.47 5.17 -2.42
C PHE A 38 -5.14 5.73 -2.96
N MET A 39 -4.29 4.86 -3.50
CA MET A 39 -2.96 5.28 -3.95
C MET A 39 -3.01 6.16 -5.20
N SER A 40 -3.94 5.91 -6.13
CA SER A 40 -4.11 6.76 -7.32
C SER A 40 -4.62 8.16 -6.97
N ILE A 41 -5.62 8.27 -6.09
CA ILE A 41 -6.11 9.57 -5.60
C ILE A 41 -5.02 10.29 -4.80
N GLY A 42 -4.36 9.58 -3.88
CA GLY A 42 -3.28 10.13 -3.06
C GLY A 42 -2.11 10.65 -3.91
N GLY A 43 -1.69 9.89 -4.91
CA GLY A 43 -0.68 10.30 -5.89
C GLY A 43 -1.13 11.49 -6.73
N GLY A 44 -2.39 11.53 -7.16
CA GLY A 44 -2.96 12.68 -7.86
C GLY A 44 -2.96 13.94 -7.01
N LEU A 45 -3.35 13.84 -5.74
CA LEU A 45 -3.33 14.94 -4.79
C LEU A 45 -1.90 15.41 -4.51
N ALA A 46 -0.95 14.49 -4.36
CA ALA A 46 0.46 14.81 -4.20
C ALA A 46 1.00 15.61 -5.40
N ASN A 47 0.61 15.27 -6.64
CA ASN A 47 0.99 16.03 -7.84
C ASN A 47 0.44 17.47 -7.86
N VAL A 48 -0.67 17.74 -7.16
CA VAL A 48 -1.22 19.10 -7.01
C VAL A 48 -0.53 19.87 -5.90
N ILE A 49 -0.26 19.22 -4.76
CA ILE A 49 0.34 19.84 -3.57
C ILE A 49 1.83 20.11 -3.76
N PHE A 50 2.54 19.19 -4.41
CA PHE A 50 4.00 19.21 -4.50
C PHE A 50 4.58 20.45 -5.20
N PRO A 51 4.02 20.95 -6.33
CA PRO A 51 4.48 22.20 -6.93
C PRO A 51 4.33 23.41 -6.00
N VAL A 52 3.27 23.46 -5.18
CA VAL A 52 3.07 24.52 -4.20
C VAL A 52 4.21 24.54 -3.19
N TYR A 53 4.63 23.37 -2.71
CA TYR A 53 5.78 23.24 -1.80
C TYR A 53 7.07 23.79 -2.44
N LEU A 54 7.34 23.44 -3.71
CA LEU A 54 8.56 23.87 -4.40
C LEU A 54 8.64 25.38 -4.62
N VAL A 55 7.52 26.04 -4.92
CA VAL A 55 7.49 27.50 -5.15
C VAL A 55 7.80 28.28 -3.86
N ASN A 56 7.41 27.75 -2.70
CA ASN A 56 7.59 28.42 -1.42
C ASN A 56 9.02 28.29 -0.85
N ILE A 57 9.80 27.30 -1.32
CA ILE A 57 11.21 27.16 -0.94
C ILE A 57 12.06 27.96 -1.94
N SER A 58 12.12 29.27 -1.69
CA SER A 58 12.95 30.19 -2.47
C SER A 58 14.39 30.25 -1.95
N SER A 59 15.35 30.08 -2.88
CA SER A 59 16.81 30.32 -2.77
C SER A 59 17.65 29.34 -1.92
N ILE A 60 18.12 28.27 -2.56
CA ILE A 60 19.32 27.55 -2.11
C ILE A 60 20.33 27.61 -3.27
N GLY A 61 21.54 28.12 -3.01
CA GLY A 61 22.59 28.32 -4.01
C GLY A 61 23.02 27.04 -4.74
N GLU A 62 23.93 27.16 -5.70
CA GLU A 62 24.24 26.12 -6.70
C GLU A 62 24.57 24.72 -6.12
N PHE A 63 25.27 24.67 -4.99
CA PHE A 63 25.61 23.42 -4.28
C PHE A 63 24.38 22.75 -3.62
N GLY A 64 23.37 23.54 -3.25
CA GLY A 64 22.13 23.03 -2.69
C GLY A 64 21.21 22.38 -3.72
N ARG A 65 21.34 22.72 -5.02
CA ARG A 65 20.43 22.22 -6.06
C ARG A 65 20.46 20.70 -6.20
N ILE A 66 21.64 20.08 -6.21
CA ILE A 66 21.79 18.62 -6.33
C ILE A 66 21.31 17.92 -5.05
N VAL A 67 21.71 18.45 -3.89
CA VAL A 67 21.31 17.90 -2.58
C VAL A 67 19.79 17.96 -2.42
N SER A 68 19.17 19.10 -2.71
CA SER A 68 17.71 19.26 -2.67
C SER A 68 17.01 18.34 -3.66
N PHE A 69 17.54 18.18 -4.88
CA PHE A 69 16.97 17.24 -5.85
C PHE A 69 16.97 15.80 -5.31
N VAL A 70 18.10 15.33 -4.77
CA VAL A 70 18.20 13.98 -4.20
C VAL A 70 17.29 13.82 -2.98
N LEU A 71 17.26 14.78 -2.06
CA LEU A 71 16.40 14.74 -0.87
C LEU A 71 14.92 14.69 -1.25
N VAL A 72 14.51 15.50 -2.22
CA VAL A 72 13.14 15.51 -2.75
C VAL A 72 12.80 14.16 -3.41
N ALA A 73 13.71 13.60 -4.21
CA ALA A 73 13.50 12.29 -4.81
C ALA A 73 13.39 11.18 -3.76
N LEU A 74 14.24 11.18 -2.74
CA LEU A 74 14.17 10.24 -1.62
C LEU A 74 12.85 10.34 -0.86
N LEU A 75 12.43 11.57 -0.53
CA LEU A 75 11.14 11.82 0.11
C LEU A 75 9.99 11.32 -0.76
N TRP A 76 10.07 11.52 -2.07
CA TRP A 76 9.08 11.06 -3.03
C TRP A 76 8.99 9.54 -3.09
N PHE A 77 10.11 8.84 -3.26
CA PHE A 77 10.14 7.38 -3.28
C PHE A 77 9.70 6.79 -1.93
N TYR A 78 10.06 7.42 -0.82
CA TYR A 78 9.61 7.04 0.51
C TYR A 78 8.08 7.18 0.64
N ALA A 79 7.52 8.30 0.19
CA ALA A 79 6.08 8.51 0.17
C ALA A 79 5.36 7.51 -0.75
N LEU A 80 5.92 7.20 -1.93
CA LEU A 80 5.38 6.18 -2.83
C LEU A 80 5.39 4.80 -2.17
N ALA A 81 6.49 4.42 -1.52
CA ALA A 81 6.61 3.15 -0.81
C ALA A 81 5.59 3.05 0.34
N LEU A 82 5.45 4.10 1.15
CA LEU A 82 4.45 4.16 2.22
C LEU A 82 3.01 4.12 1.68
N GLY A 83 2.72 4.82 0.59
CA GLY A 83 1.41 4.82 -0.04
C GLY A 83 1.03 3.46 -0.61
N LEU A 84 1.97 2.79 -1.28
CA LEU A 84 1.81 1.41 -1.76
C LEU A 84 1.61 0.42 -0.60
N LEU A 85 2.40 0.57 0.48
CA LEU A 85 2.25 -0.26 1.67
C LEU A 85 0.87 -0.05 2.32
N ALA A 86 0.46 1.20 2.51
CA ALA A 86 -0.82 1.55 3.09
C ALA A 86 -2.00 1.02 2.24
N GLY A 87 -1.94 1.17 0.91
CA GLY A 87 -2.95 0.59 0.02
C GLY A 87 -2.99 -0.94 0.09
N GLY A 88 -1.84 -1.60 0.23
CA GLY A 88 -1.74 -3.04 0.48
C GLY A 88 -2.41 -3.45 1.80
N VAL A 89 -2.19 -2.69 2.89
CA VAL A 89 -2.84 -2.93 4.19
C VAL A 89 -4.35 -2.74 4.10
N ILE A 90 -4.82 -1.68 3.42
CA ILE A 90 -6.25 -1.46 3.16
C ILE A 90 -6.87 -2.66 2.44
N ASN A 91 -6.19 -3.17 1.43
CA ASN A 91 -6.62 -4.35 0.68
C ASN A 91 -6.68 -5.60 1.56
N ALA A 92 -5.64 -5.84 2.36
CA ALA A 92 -5.57 -6.99 3.26
C ALA A 92 -6.67 -6.97 4.33
N LEU A 93 -6.84 -5.85 5.04
CA LEU A 93 -7.88 -5.70 6.07
C LEU A 93 -9.28 -5.89 5.50
N ARG A 94 -9.53 -5.36 4.30
CA ARG A 94 -10.83 -5.52 3.64
C ARG A 94 -11.08 -6.96 3.23
N TYR A 95 -10.05 -7.64 2.72
CA TYR A 95 -10.11 -9.04 2.32
C TYR A 95 -10.36 -9.95 3.52
N GLU A 96 -9.59 -9.81 4.60
CA GLU A 96 -9.76 -10.58 5.84
C GLU A 96 -11.16 -10.39 6.45
N LEU A 97 -11.68 -9.16 6.46
CA LEU A 97 -13.00 -8.86 7.00
C LEU A 97 -14.15 -9.49 6.20
N HIS A 98 -14.04 -9.57 4.88
CA HIS A 98 -15.15 -10.01 4.02
C HIS A 98 -15.11 -11.50 3.65
N ASP A 99 -13.92 -12.11 3.56
CA ASP A 99 -13.78 -13.47 3.00
C ASP A 99 -13.43 -14.53 4.07
N THR A 100 -12.65 -14.16 5.10
CA THR A 100 -12.12 -15.15 6.05
C THR A 100 -12.81 -15.11 7.42
N GLY A 101 -13.48 -14.00 7.78
CA GLY A 101 -14.16 -13.84 9.08
C GLY A 101 -13.25 -13.97 10.30
N THR A 102 -11.93 -14.02 10.09
CA THR A 102 -10.89 -14.25 11.10
C THR A 102 -9.70 -13.37 10.76
N LEU A 103 -9.14 -12.70 11.77
CA LEU A 103 -7.89 -11.94 11.62
C LEU A 103 -6.73 -12.91 11.81
N ARG A 104 -5.72 -12.86 10.93
CA ARG A 104 -4.54 -13.71 11.07
C ARG A 104 -3.83 -13.38 12.38
N GLY A 105 -3.95 -14.26 13.38
CA GLY A 105 -3.49 -14.04 14.76
C GLY A 105 -4.52 -14.37 15.85
N THR A 106 -5.81 -14.50 15.51
CA THR A 106 -6.86 -15.00 16.43
C THR A 106 -7.24 -16.47 16.18
N GLN A 107 -6.64 -17.13 15.19
CA GLN A 107 -6.77 -18.58 15.10
C GLN A 107 -6.09 -19.19 16.33
N PRO A 108 -6.78 -20.05 17.10
CA PRO A 108 -6.12 -20.84 18.12
C PRO A 108 -5.00 -21.61 17.43
N GLU A 109 -3.78 -21.42 17.90
CA GLU A 109 -2.62 -22.17 17.43
C GLU A 109 -2.99 -23.64 17.58
N THR A 110 -3.28 -24.30 16.46
CA THR A 110 -3.59 -25.73 16.47
C THR A 110 -2.28 -26.42 16.78
N VAL A 111 -1.99 -26.61 18.06
CA VAL A 111 -0.89 -27.45 18.52
C VAL A 111 -1.04 -28.78 17.78
N PRO A 112 -0.06 -29.21 16.97
CA PRO A 112 -0.13 -30.46 16.24
C PRO A 112 -0.51 -31.59 17.20
N GLU A 113 -1.41 -32.48 16.76
CA GLU A 113 -1.90 -33.61 17.55
C GLU A 113 -0.78 -34.39 18.27
N ALA A 114 0.39 -34.45 17.63
CA ALA A 114 1.58 -35.14 18.12
C ALA A 114 2.29 -34.46 19.31
N GLU A 115 2.03 -33.18 19.56
CA GLU A 115 2.62 -32.40 20.66
C GLU A 115 1.67 -32.23 21.85
N ARG A 116 0.44 -32.74 21.75
CA ARG A 116 -0.51 -32.72 22.87
C ARG A 116 -0.01 -33.68 23.97
N PRO A 117 0.21 -33.20 25.21
CA PRO A 117 0.58 -34.08 26.31
C PRO A 117 -0.47 -35.19 26.43
N THR A 118 -0.02 -36.45 26.49
CA THR A 118 -0.86 -37.66 26.61
C THR A 118 -1.54 -37.79 27.98
N GLU A 119 -2.04 -36.69 28.54
CA GLU A 119 -2.59 -36.61 29.89
C GLU A 119 -4.06 -37.00 29.97
N VAL A 120 -4.75 -37.20 28.85
CA VAL A 120 -6.17 -37.59 28.82
C VAL A 120 -6.31 -39.08 28.53
N SER A 121 -5.75 -39.93 29.40
CA SER A 121 -6.03 -41.38 29.39
C SER A 121 -6.00 -42.01 30.78
N ALA A 122 -6.16 -41.21 31.84
CA ALA A 122 -6.24 -41.69 33.22
C ALA A 122 -7.60 -41.38 33.84
N GLU A 123 -8.65 -42.02 33.31
CA GLU A 123 -9.92 -42.27 34.01
C GLU A 123 -10.40 -43.70 33.71
#